data_AF-A0A094L6H6-F1
#
_entry.id   AF-A0A094L6H6-F1
#
_cell.length_a   1.000
_cell.length_b   1.000
_cell.length_c   1.000
_cell.angle_alpha   90.00
_cell.angle_beta   90.00
_cell.angle_gamma   90.00
#
_symmetry.space_group_name_H-M   'P 1'
#
loop_
_entity.id
_entity.type
_entity.pdbx_description
1 polymer ?
#
loop_
_entity_poly.entity_id
_entity_poly.type
_entity_poly.pdbx_seq_one_letter_code
_entity_poly.pdbx_strand_id
1 'polypeptide(L)'
;REPLQGEFPKKRDSVQRWELLKARMERTRVSGCGAALDWEIMLQYCFPRLDINVSKGVGHLLKSPFSVHPKTGRISVPLDLQRLGPSPRPHPTIFHSSLCHELDAAGDDKEQEDAGETEPKRRARDYKRTSLAPYVRVFEQFVEEMERARRGELLRRS
;
A
#
# COMPACT_ATOMS: atom_id res chain seq x y z
N ARG A 1 -2.36 18.50 -36.06
CA ARG A 1 -1.38 17.52 -35.54
C ARG A 1 0.03 18.13 -35.45
N GLU A 2 0.43 18.97 -36.41
CA GLU A 2 1.78 19.52 -36.55
C GLU A 2 2.23 20.65 -35.56
N PRO A 3 1.37 21.46 -34.91
CA PRO A 3 1.87 22.63 -34.18
C PRO A 3 2.60 22.29 -32.86
N LEU A 4 2.09 21.34 -32.07
CA LEU A 4 2.74 20.96 -30.80
C LEU A 4 4.09 20.27 -31.02
N GLN A 5 4.21 19.52 -32.11
CA GLN A 5 5.42 18.77 -32.46
C GLN A 5 6.59 19.70 -32.78
N GLY A 6 6.32 20.90 -33.33
CA GLY A 6 7.33 21.94 -33.54
C GLY A 6 7.59 22.84 -32.32
N GLU A 7 6.66 22.92 -31.37
CA GLU A 7 6.78 23.78 -30.18
C GLU A 7 7.37 23.07 -28.97
N PHE A 8 7.15 21.76 -28.80
CA PHE A 8 7.67 20.98 -27.68
C PHE A 8 9.20 20.96 -27.59
N PRO A 9 9.94 20.81 -28.72
CA PRO A 9 11.41 20.87 -28.70
C PRO A 9 11.94 22.25 -28.27
N LYS A 10 11.14 23.33 -28.42
CA LYS A 10 11.52 24.70 -28.02
C LYS A 10 11.37 24.95 -26.51
N LYS A 11 10.79 24.01 -25.76
CA LYS A 11 10.58 24.12 -24.30
C LYS A 11 11.64 23.34 -23.53
N ARG A 12 12.13 23.95 -22.44
CA ARG A 12 13.27 23.46 -21.64
C ARG A 12 12.94 22.23 -20.80
N ASP A 13 11.73 22.15 -20.25
CA ASP A 13 11.32 21.10 -19.31
C ASP A 13 9.88 20.60 -19.56
N SER A 14 9.52 19.49 -18.91
CA SER A 14 8.19 18.89 -19.03
C SER A 14 7.07 19.75 -18.44
N VAL A 15 7.38 20.61 -17.47
CA VAL A 15 6.41 21.53 -16.85
C VAL A 15 5.96 22.58 -17.87
N GLN A 16 6.90 23.20 -18.57
CA GLN A 16 6.62 24.16 -19.63
C GLN A 16 5.86 23.54 -20.81
N ARG A 17 6.17 22.29 -21.16
CA ARG A 17 5.43 21.54 -22.20
C ARG A 17 3.99 21.26 -21.76
N TRP A 18 3.80 20.91 -20.49
CA TRP A 18 2.48 20.67 -19.91
C TRP A 18 1.63 21.94 -19.85
N GLU A 19 2.20 23.08 -19.44
CA GLU A 19 1.50 24.37 -19.45
C GLU A 19 1.08 24.78 -20.87
N LEU A 20 1.96 24.60 -21.85
CA LEU A 20 1.63 24.85 -23.26
C LEU A 20 0.48 23.97 -23.74
N LEU A 21 0.51 22.68 -23.38
CA LEU A 21 -0.54 21.72 -23.72
C LEU A 21 -1.89 22.15 -23.12
N LYS A 22 -1.94 22.43 -21.80
CA LYS A 22 -3.16 22.89 -21.11
C LYS A 22 -3.73 24.15 -21.76
N ALA A 23 -2.90 25.16 -22.00
CA ALA A 23 -3.32 26.42 -22.61
C ALA A 23 -3.89 26.25 -24.02
N ARG A 24 -3.45 25.20 -24.75
CA ARG A 24 -3.98 24.88 -26.08
C ARG A 24 -5.30 24.13 -26.00
N MET A 25 -5.43 23.21 -25.05
CA MET A 25 -6.63 22.41 -24.81
C MET A 25 -7.80 23.29 -24.35
N GLU A 26 -7.52 24.28 -23.50
CA GLU A 26 -8.55 25.22 -23.04
C GLU A 26 -9.12 26.05 -24.18
N ARG A 27 -8.28 26.48 -25.13
CA ARG A 27 -8.72 27.17 -26.36
C ARG A 27 -9.61 26.29 -27.24
N THR A 28 -9.40 24.97 -27.25
CA THR A 28 -10.22 24.04 -28.03
C THR A 28 -11.54 23.71 -27.33
N ARG A 29 -11.57 23.75 -25.99
CA ARG A 29 -12.79 23.62 -25.17
C ARG A 29 -13.79 24.74 -25.44
N VAL A 30 -13.33 26.00 -25.46
CA VAL A 30 -14.17 27.18 -25.69
C VAL A 30 -14.84 27.15 -27.08
N SER A 31 -14.22 26.50 -28.06
CA SER A 31 -14.77 26.34 -29.42
C SER A 31 -15.84 25.23 -29.55
N GLY A 32 -16.34 24.65 -28.45
CA GLY A 32 -17.46 23.71 -28.44
C GLY A 32 -17.16 22.29 -28.93
N CYS A 33 -15.89 21.97 -29.22
CA CYS A 33 -15.46 20.69 -29.80
C CYS A 33 -14.52 19.88 -28.87
N GLY A 34 -14.19 20.40 -27.68
CA GLY A 34 -13.18 19.80 -26.81
C GLY A 34 -13.74 18.90 -25.72
N ALA A 35 -13.57 17.58 -25.86
CA ALA A 35 -13.51 16.69 -24.71
C ALA A 35 -12.45 17.18 -23.71
N ALA A 36 -12.57 16.77 -22.44
CA ALA A 36 -11.61 17.05 -21.37
C ALA A 36 -10.29 16.28 -21.58
N LEU A 37 -9.62 16.53 -22.70
CA LEU A 37 -8.43 15.80 -23.15
C LEU A 37 -7.28 15.90 -22.12
N ASP A 38 -7.23 16.97 -21.33
CA ASP A 38 -6.29 17.18 -20.24
C ASP A 38 -6.49 16.13 -19.14
N TRP A 39 -7.76 15.91 -18.77
CA TRP A 39 -8.15 14.85 -17.84
C TRP A 39 -7.92 13.46 -18.41
N GLU A 40 -8.18 13.22 -19.70
CA GLU A 40 -7.90 11.92 -20.32
C GLU A 40 -6.41 11.56 -20.24
N ILE A 41 -5.52 12.52 -20.50
CA ILE A 41 -4.08 12.31 -20.35
C ILE A 41 -3.73 12.07 -18.87
N MET A 42 -4.24 12.90 -17.95
CA MET A 42 -3.99 12.71 -16.51
C MET A 42 -4.46 11.34 -16.04
N LEU A 43 -5.65 10.90 -16.44
CA LEU A 43 -6.19 9.59 -16.07
C LEU A 43 -5.36 8.45 -16.68
N GLN A 44 -4.98 8.55 -17.96
CA GLN A 44 -4.18 7.51 -18.60
C GLN A 44 -2.82 7.27 -17.91
N TYR A 45 -2.21 8.32 -17.37
CA TYR A 45 -0.90 8.27 -16.73
C TYR A 45 -0.95 8.08 -15.21
N CYS A 46 -1.99 8.58 -14.52
CA CYS A 46 -2.04 8.61 -13.06
C CYS A 46 -3.12 7.70 -12.45
N PHE A 47 -4.14 7.28 -13.21
CA PHE A 47 -5.20 6.43 -12.68
C PHE A 47 -4.70 4.99 -12.46
N PRO A 48 -5.08 4.32 -11.36
CA PRO A 48 -4.66 2.94 -11.10
C PRO A 48 -5.19 1.99 -12.17
N ARG A 49 -4.30 1.14 -12.69
CA ARG A 49 -4.66 0.07 -13.62
C ARG A 49 -5.16 -1.12 -12.83
N LEU A 50 -6.46 -1.41 -12.93
CA LEU A 50 -7.10 -2.50 -12.20
C LEU A 50 -6.97 -3.81 -12.99
N ASP A 51 -6.45 -4.85 -12.33
CA ASP A 51 -6.53 -6.21 -12.87
C ASP A 51 -7.96 -6.72 -12.66
N ILE A 52 -8.75 -6.72 -13.72
CA ILE A 52 -10.17 -7.07 -13.64
C ILE A 52 -10.39 -8.54 -13.23
N ASN A 53 -9.43 -9.44 -13.49
CA ASN A 53 -9.62 -10.87 -13.24
C ASN A 53 -9.57 -11.21 -11.74
N VAL A 54 -8.95 -10.35 -10.92
CA VAL A 54 -8.89 -10.54 -9.47
C VAL A 54 -10.21 -10.20 -8.76
N SER A 55 -11.08 -9.42 -9.42
CA SER A 55 -12.32 -8.89 -8.82
C SER A 55 -13.61 -9.44 -9.45
N LYS A 56 -13.54 -10.13 -10.60
CA LYS A 56 -14.73 -10.64 -11.31
C LYS A 56 -15.38 -11.85 -10.64
N GLY A 57 -14.58 -12.76 -10.10
CA GLY A 57 -15.01 -14.07 -9.64
C GLY A 57 -14.83 -14.25 -8.13
N VAL A 58 -15.80 -14.88 -7.48
CA VAL A 58 -15.76 -15.16 -6.03
C VAL A 58 -14.76 -16.26 -5.65
N GLY A 59 -14.30 -17.07 -6.61
CA GLY A 59 -13.35 -18.16 -6.39
C GLY A 59 -11.88 -17.77 -6.55
N HIS A 60 -11.56 -16.48 -6.71
CA HIS A 60 -10.19 -16.04 -6.91
C HIS A 60 -9.36 -16.17 -5.62
N LEU A 61 -8.20 -16.82 -5.72
CA LEU A 61 -7.28 -16.98 -4.60
C LEU A 61 -6.31 -15.81 -4.55
N LEU A 62 -6.36 -15.07 -3.45
CA LEU A 62 -5.43 -13.98 -3.17
C LEU A 62 -4.39 -14.40 -2.13
N LYS A 63 -3.25 -13.69 -2.14
CA LYS A 63 -2.20 -13.90 -1.15
C LYS A 63 -2.73 -13.55 0.25
N SER A 64 -2.47 -14.44 1.22
CA SER A 64 -2.79 -14.18 2.62
C SER A 64 -1.93 -13.03 3.19
N PRO A 65 -2.49 -12.13 4.02
CA PRO A 65 -1.72 -11.19 4.82
C PRO A 65 -0.61 -11.88 5.62
N PHE A 66 0.49 -11.17 5.85
CA PHE A 66 1.70 -11.66 6.54
C PHE A 66 2.46 -12.80 5.85
N SER A 67 2.07 -13.20 4.64
CA SER A 67 2.82 -14.19 3.85
C SER A 67 4.19 -13.66 3.39
N VAL A 68 5.22 -14.51 3.44
CA VAL A 68 6.55 -14.23 2.90
C VAL A 68 6.55 -14.45 1.39
N HIS A 69 7.01 -13.46 0.63
CA HIS A 69 7.18 -13.60 -0.81
C HIS A 69 8.43 -14.43 -1.13
N PRO A 70 8.32 -15.58 -1.83
CA PRO A 70 9.42 -16.55 -1.96
C PRO A 70 10.67 -15.96 -2.63
N LYS A 71 10.50 -15.11 -3.66
CA LYS A 71 11.63 -14.51 -4.39
C LYS A 71 12.31 -13.33 -3.68
N THR A 72 11.58 -12.57 -2.88
CA THR A 72 12.10 -11.31 -2.29
C THR A 72 12.35 -11.43 -0.80
N GLY A 73 11.86 -12.50 -0.16
CA GLY A 73 11.90 -12.67 1.29
C GLY A 73 11.07 -11.64 2.06
N ARG A 74 10.28 -10.80 1.38
CA ARG A 74 9.52 -9.72 2.01
C ARG A 74 8.20 -10.23 2.59
N ILE A 75 7.84 -9.73 3.76
CA ILE A 75 6.57 -10.02 4.42
C ILE A 75 5.48 -9.11 3.86
N SER A 76 4.32 -9.69 3.53
CA SER A 76 3.16 -8.95 3.00
C SER A 76 2.39 -8.30 4.16
N VAL A 77 2.82 -7.12 4.59
CA VAL A 77 2.27 -6.43 5.77
C VAL A 77 1.11 -5.49 5.41
N PRO A 78 0.13 -5.30 6.33
CA PRO A 78 -0.92 -4.29 6.18
C PRO A 78 -0.36 -2.87 6.03
N LEU A 79 -1.08 -2.04 5.28
CA LEU A 79 -0.73 -0.64 5.07
C LEU A 79 -1.52 0.26 6.03
N ASP A 80 -0.81 1.10 6.77
CA ASP A 80 -1.42 2.14 7.59
C ASP A 80 -1.79 3.36 6.73
N LEU A 81 -3.09 3.53 6.48
CA LEU A 81 -3.61 4.62 5.65
C LEU A 81 -3.30 6.02 6.20
N GLN A 82 -3.11 6.18 7.51
CA GLN A 82 -2.80 7.49 8.11
C GLN A 82 -1.34 7.89 7.86
N ARG A 83 -0.47 6.91 7.64
CA ARG A 83 0.96 7.10 7.37
C ARG A 83 1.29 7.11 5.88
N LEU A 84 0.30 6.84 5.01
CA LEU A 84 0.40 7.04 3.56
C LEU A 84 0.40 8.54 3.25
N GLY A 85 1.56 9.18 3.44
CA GLY A 85 1.78 10.52 2.93
C GLY A 85 1.81 10.55 1.39
N PRO A 86 1.70 11.74 0.76
CA PRO A 86 1.76 11.91 -0.70
C PRO A 86 3.14 11.58 -1.31
N SER A 87 4.17 11.39 -0.47
CA SER A 87 5.53 11.09 -0.90
C SER A 87 5.73 9.59 -1.15
N PRO A 88 6.42 9.18 -2.23
CA PRO A 88 6.76 7.79 -2.52
C PRO A 88 7.91 7.32 -1.61
N ARG A 89 7.67 7.30 -0.29
CA ARG A 89 8.60 6.60 0.59
C ARG A 89 8.46 5.12 0.27
N PRO A 90 9.58 4.39 0.10
CA PRO A 90 9.49 2.95 -0.02
C PRO A 90 8.72 2.45 1.20
N HIS A 91 7.61 1.74 0.96
CA HIS A 91 6.87 1.11 2.04
C HIS A 91 7.89 0.29 2.84
N PRO A 92 7.92 0.43 4.17
CA PRO A 92 8.94 -0.23 4.96
C PRO A 92 8.81 -1.75 4.73
N THR A 93 9.76 -2.29 3.97
CA THR A 93 9.76 -3.69 3.55
C THR A 93 10.48 -4.49 4.62
N ILE A 94 9.73 -5.27 5.38
CA ILE A 94 10.31 -6.19 6.34
C ILE A 94 10.79 -7.43 5.58
N PHE A 95 12.08 -7.71 5.70
CA PHE A 95 12.67 -8.96 5.21
C PHE A 95 12.54 -10.02 6.30
N HIS A 96 12.13 -11.22 5.91
CA HIS A 96 12.01 -12.35 6.82
C HIS A 96 13.32 -12.67 7.54
N SER A 97 14.47 -12.58 6.85
CA SER A 97 15.79 -12.80 7.45
C SER A 97 16.09 -11.78 8.56
N SER A 98 15.83 -10.50 8.33
CA SER A 98 15.97 -9.45 9.36
C SER A 98 15.09 -9.76 10.56
N LEU A 99 13.84 -10.17 10.30
CA LEU A 99 12.90 -10.51 11.36
C LEU A 99 13.38 -11.71 12.20
N CYS A 100 13.94 -12.75 11.57
CA CYS A 100 14.54 -13.86 12.28
C CYS A 100 15.70 -13.41 13.18
N HIS A 101 16.61 -12.59 12.66
CA HIS A 101 17.71 -12.04 13.47
C HIS A 101 17.22 -11.18 14.64
N GLU A 102 16.19 -10.37 14.44
CA GLU A 102 15.56 -9.59 15.52
C GLU A 102 14.93 -10.49 16.59
N LEU A 103 14.33 -11.61 16.20
CA LEU A 103 13.77 -12.59 17.13
C LEU A 103 14.86 -13.33 17.90
N ASP A 104 15.93 -13.76 17.23
CA ASP A 104 17.05 -14.46 17.85
C ASP A 104 17.76 -13.56 18.88
N ALA A 105 18.05 -12.30 18.51
CA ALA A 105 18.61 -11.31 19.43
C ALA A 105 17.66 -10.98 20.60
N ALA A 106 16.35 -10.95 20.36
CA ALA A 106 15.35 -10.76 21.42
C ALA A 106 15.16 -12.00 22.31
N GLY A 107 15.60 -13.18 21.88
CA GLY A 107 15.59 -14.43 22.65
C GLY A 107 16.80 -14.54 23.58
N ASP A 108 17.98 -14.12 23.11
CA ASP A 108 19.26 -14.20 23.85
C ASP A 108 19.25 -13.37 25.15
N ASP A 109 18.53 -12.24 25.16
CA ASP A 109 18.31 -11.42 26.36
C ASP A 109 17.60 -12.17 27.51
N LYS A 110 16.96 -13.32 27.25
CA LYS A 110 16.21 -14.11 28.24
C LYS A 110 16.98 -15.32 28.78
N GLU A 111 18.15 -15.66 28.24
CA GLU A 111 18.94 -16.80 28.75
C GLU A 111 19.71 -16.48 30.05
N GLN A 112 19.66 -15.24 30.54
CA GLN A 112 20.19 -14.88 31.86
C GLN A 112 19.18 -14.95 33.01
N GLU A 113 17.89 -15.12 32.74
CA GLU A 113 16.87 -15.25 33.80
C GLU A 113 15.94 -16.43 33.55
N ASP A 114 16.15 -17.47 34.37
CA ASP A 114 15.18 -18.47 34.80
C ASP A 114 15.11 -19.78 33.98
N ALA A 115 15.96 -20.71 34.43
CA ALA A 115 15.88 -22.14 34.20
C ALA A 115 14.73 -22.74 35.02
N GLY A 116 13.53 -22.76 34.45
CA GLY A 116 12.40 -23.44 35.07
C GLY A 116 11.10 -23.23 34.31
N GLU A 117 10.42 -24.34 34.03
CA GLU A 117 9.03 -24.47 33.58
C GLU A 117 8.75 -24.60 32.07
N THR A 118 8.40 -25.85 31.76
CA THR A 118 7.91 -26.45 30.53
C THR A 118 6.48 -25.99 30.26
N GLU A 119 6.26 -24.98 29.39
CA GLU A 119 4.99 -24.74 28.66
C GLU A 119 5.24 -23.69 27.54
N PRO A 120 4.56 -23.75 26.37
CA PRO A 120 4.85 -22.93 25.18
C PRO A 120 4.30 -21.50 25.29
N LYS A 121 4.31 -20.89 26.48
CA LYS A 121 3.84 -19.53 26.73
C LYS A 121 4.89 -18.45 26.39
N ARG A 122 6.17 -18.82 26.25
CA ARG A 122 7.27 -17.85 26.03
C ARG A 122 7.41 -17.37 24.58
N ARG A 123 7.01 -18.16 23.56
CA ARG A 123 7.15 -17.81 22.12
C ARG A 123 6.11 -16.82 21.57
N ALA A 124 4.95 -16.70 22.22
CA ALA A 124 3.80 -15.95 21.68
C ALA A 124 3.93 -14.41 21.74
N ARG A 125 4.98 -13.86 22.37
CA ARG A 125 5.15 -12.41 22.55
C ARG A 125 6.42 -11.84 21.90
N ASP A 126 7.24 -12.67 21.25
CA ASP A 126 8.54 -12.22 20.75
C ASP A 126 8.42 -11.30 19.54
N TYR A 127 7.38 -11.46 18.70
CA TYR A 127 7.14 -10.53 17.58
C TYR A 127 6.87 -9.09 18.03
N LYS A 128 6.44 -8.85 19.27
CA LYS A 128 6.20 -7.50 19.78
C LYS A 128 7.49 -6.70 19.95
N ARG A 129 8.64 -7.41 20.02
CA ARG A 129 9.98 -6.82 20.12
C ARG A 129 10.62 -6.59 18.76
N THR A 130 9.94 -6.93 17.67
CA THR A 130 10.48 -6.83 16.32
C THR A 130 9.84 -5.71 15.52
N SER A 131 10.45 -5.43 14.37
CA SER A 131 9.93 -4.52 13.35
C SER A 131 8.53 -4.90 12.83
N LEU A 132 8.06 -6.13 13.06
CA LEU A 132 6.73 -6.60 12.66
C LEU A 132 5.61 -6.04 13.56
N ALA A 133 5.91 -5.72 14.82
CA ALA A 133 4.91 -5.32 15.82
C ALA A 133 3.97 -4.17 15.38
N PRO A 134 4.46 -3.07 14.77
CA PRO A 134 3.59 -1.97 14.34
C PRO A 134 2.55 -2.39 13.31
N TYR A 135 2.88 -3.34 12.43
CA TYR A 135 1.98 -3.80 11.38
C TYR A 135 0.92 -4.76 11.89
N VAL A 136 1.26 -5.55 12.91
CA VAL A 136 0.28 -6.38 13.62
C VAL A 136 -0.74 -5.48 14.31
N ARG A 137 -0.32 -4.38 14.94
CA ARG A 137 -1.25 -3.42 15.57
C ARG A 137 -2.24 -2.81 14.57
N VAL A 138 -1.79 -2.47 13.36
CA VAL A 138 -2.68 -2.00 12.28
C VAL A 138 -3.73 -3.05 11.92
N PHE A 139 -3.32 -4.33 11.87
CA PHE A 139 -4.24 -5.43 11.61
C PHE A 139 -5.23 -5.67 12.76
N GLU A 140 -4.75 -5.63 14.00
CA GLU A 140 -5.59 -5.77 15.20
C GLU A 140 -6.69 -4.70 15.21
N GLN A 141 -6.34 -3.44 14.98
CA GLN A 141 -7.32 -2.35 14.89
C GLN A 141 -8.37 -2.61 13.79
N PHE A 142 -7.95 -3.05 12.60
CA PHE A 142 -8.87 -3.39 11.53
C PHE A 142 -9.86 -4.50 11.93
N VAL A 143 -9.39 -5.55 12.60
CA VAL A 143 -10.23 -6.66 13.06
C VAL A 143 -11.21 -6.21 14.15
N GLU A 144 -10.76 -5.38 15.10
CA GLU A 144 -11.62 -4.80 16.14
C GLU A 144 -12.75 -3.94 15.55
N GLU A 145 -12.45 -3.12 14.54
CA GLU A 145 -13.43 -2.31 13.83
C GLU A 145 -14.46 -3.17 13.07
N MET A 146 -14.01 -4.24 12.40
CA MET A 146 -14.91 -5.20 11.75
C MET A 146 -15.85 -5.88 12.75
N GLU A 147 -15.32 -6.29 13.91
CA GLU A 147 -16.10 -6.95 14.95
C GLU A 147 -17.17 -6.00 15.53
N ARG A 148 -16.80 -4.75 15.79
CA ARG A 148 -17.73 -3.71 16.25
C ARG A 148 -18.84 -3.44 15.23
N ALA A 149 -18.50 -3.33 13.94
CA ALA A 149 -19.48 -3.13 12.88
C ALA A 149 -20.49 -4.29 12.80
N ARG A 150 -19.99 -5.54 12.85
CA ARG A 150 -20.83 -6.74 12.83
C ARG A 150 -21.78 -6.81 14.03
N ARG A 151 -21.30 -6.50 15.24
CA ARG A 151 -22.14 -6.43 16.45
C ARG A 151 -23.23 -5.37 16.30
N GLY A 152 -22.90 -4.20 15.76
CA GLY A 152 -23.87 -3.13 15.51
C GLY A 152 -24.96 -3.52 14.49
N GLU A 153 -24.60 -4.27 13.46
CA GLU A 153 -25.56 -4.78 12.46
C GLU A 153 -26.52 -5.83 13.06
N LEU A 154 -26.00 -6.75 13.87
CA LEU A 154 -26.81 -7.75 14.57
C LEU A 154 -27.82 -7.10 15.53
N LEU A 155 -27.40 -6.07 16.28
CA LEU A 155 -28.27 -5.33 17.17
C LEU A 155 -29.37 -4.55 16.43
N ARG A 156 -29.11 -4.08 15.20
CA ARG A 156 -30.13 -3.40 14.37
C ARG A 156 -31.14 -4.35 13.73
N ARG A 157 -30.80 -5.63 13.63
CA ARG A 157 -31.65 -6.69 13.06
C ARG A 157 -32.48 -7.42 14.11
N SER A 158 -32.23 -7.18 15.40
CA SER A 158 -33.02 -7.69 16.52
C SER A 158 -34.07 -6.69 16.96
#